data_AF-A0A5B0KY78-F1
#
_entry.id   AF-A0A5B0KY78-F1
#
_cell.length_a   1.000
_cell.length_b   1.000
_cell.length_c   1.000
_cell.angle_alpha   90.00
_cell.angle_beta   90.00
_cell.angle_gamma   90.00
#
_symmetry.space_group_name_H-M   'P 1'
#
loop_
_entity.id
_entity.type
_entity.pdbx_description
1 polymer ?
#
loop_
_entity_poly.entity_id
_entity_poly.type
_entity_poly.pdbx_seq_one_letter_code
_entity_poly.pdbx_strand_id
1 'polypeptide(L)'
;MAEPHVISALKDKHAELQGHIQAGELSLAQLRDDLAAVARALRVFDPDINLRTIAPRRPVQRSQWFGPGECARMVYDILRPATEPVPG
;
A
#
# COMPACT_ATOMS: atom_id res chain seq x y z
N MET A 1 -23.66 22.12 -25.87
CA MET A 1 -22.22 21.96 -26.18
C MET A 1 -21.44 21.16 -25.10
N ALA A 2 -22.08 20.29 -24.29
CA ALA A 2 -21.43 19.61 -23.16
C ALA A 2 -20.83 18.22 -23.50
N GLU A 3 -21.33 17.56 -24.54
CA GLU A 3 -20.93 16.19 -24.91
C GLU A 3 -19.44 16.01 -25.27
N PRO A 4 -18.77 16.89 -26.05
CA PRO A 4 -17.36 16.69 -26.39
C PRO A 4 -16.42 16.84 -25.18
N HIS A 5 -16.76 17.68 -24.20
CA HIS A 5 -15.95 17.88 -22.99
C HIS A 5 -16.04 16.67 -22.05
N VAL A 6 -17.22 16.07 -21.91
CA VAL A 6 -17.41 14.85 -21.11
C VAL A 6 -16.64 13.68 -21.73
N ILE A 7 -16.70 13.51 -23.06
CA ILE A 7 -15.97 12.44 -23.75
C ILE A 7 -14.46 12.62 -23.61
N SER A 8 -13.93 13.85 -23.71
CA SER A 8 -12.51 14.12 -23.49
C SER A 8 -12.07 13.75 -22.07
N ALA A 9 -12.79 14.22 -21.05
CA ALA A 9 -12.46 13.94 -19.66
C ALA A 9 -12.50 12.43 -19.34
N LEU A 10 -13.45 11.69 -19.91
CA LEU A 10 -13.52 10.24 -19.75
C LEU A 10 -12.36 9.51 -20.45
N LYS A 11 -11.92 9.97 -21.63
CA LYS A 11 -10.73 9.43 -22.31
C LYS A 11 -9.47 9.66 -21.49
N ASP A 12 -9.31 10.86 -20.92
CA ASP A 12 -8.18 11.19 -20.07
C ASP A 12 -8.17 10.31 -18.81
N LYS A 13 -9.33 10.13 -18.17
CA LYS A 13 -9.45 9.25 -17.01
C LYS A 13 -9.17 7.78 -17.36
N HIS A 14 -9.62 7.32 -18.52
CA HIS A 14 -9.32 5.97 -19.00
C HIS A 14 -7.82 5.77 -19.19
N ALA A 15 -7.12 6.73 -19.82
CA ALA A 15 -5.67 6.66 -20.00
C ALA A 15 -4.91 6.66 -18.66
N GLU A 16 -5.33 7.49 -17.71
CA GLU A 16 -4.79 7.51 -16.33
C GLU A 16 -4.91 6.13 -15.67
N LEU A 17 -6.11 5.53 -15.70
CA LEU A 17 -6.35 4.21 -15.12
C LEU A 17 -5.53 3.11 -15.80
N GLN A 18 -5.39 3.17 -17.13
CA GLN A 18 -4.51 2.24 -17.85
C GLN A 18 -3.05 2.38 -17.42
N GLY A 19 -2.56 3.61 -17.22
CA GLY A 19 -1.22 3.84 -16.70
C GLY A 19 -1.01 3.21 -15.31
N HIS A 20 -1.99 3.37 -14.42
CA HIS A 20 -1.93 2.73 -13.09
C HIS A 20 -1.93 1.20 -13.17
N ILE A 21 -2.72 0.61 -14.07
CA ILE A 21 -2.74 -0.84 -14.29
C ILE A 21 -1.37 -1.32 -14.77
N GLN A 22 -0.80 -0.68 -15.79
CA GLN A 22 0.50 -1.06 -16.34
C GLN A 22 1.62 -0.98 -15.29
N ALA A 23 1.64 0.08 -14.48
CA ALA A 23 2.60 0.21 -13.38
C ALA A 23 2.42 -0.91 -12.34
N GLY A 24 1.17 -1.24 -12.00
CA GLY A 24 0.84 -2.34 -11.10
C GLY A 24 1.28 -3.71 -11.63
N GLU A 25 1.07 -3.96 -12.93
CA GLU A 25 1.50 -5.20 -13.59
C GLU A 25 3.01 -5.36 -13.59
N LEU A 26 3.76 -4.28 -13.85
CA LEU A 26 5.22 -4.30 -13.77
C LEU A 26 5.72 -4.59 -12.35
N SER A 27 5.12 -3.94 -11.35
CA SER A 27 5.45 -4.19 -9.94
C SER A 27 5.13 -5.63 -9.52
N LEU A 28 4.00 -6.17 -9.99
CA LEU A 28 3.61 -7.56 -9.75
C LEU A 28 4.59 -8.55 -10.39
N ALA A 29 5.06 -8.27 -11.61
CA ALA A 29 6.08 -9.08 -12.28
C ALA A 29 7.38 -9.10 -11.47
N GLN A 30 7.87 -7.95 -11.03
CA GLN A 30 9.08 -7.86 -10.20
C GLN A 30 8.94 -8.65 -8.89
N LEU A 31 7.83 -8.50 -8.17
CA LEU A 31 7.59 -9.23 -6.93
C LEU A 31 7.55 -10.75 -7.14
N ARG A 32 7.07 -11.23 -8.30
CA ARG A 32 7.10 -12.65 -8.64
C ARG A 32 8.51 -13.15 -8.87
N ASP A 33 9.35 -12.36 -9.54
CA ASP A 33 10.76 -12.70 -9.77
C ASP A 33 11.55 -12.74 -8.46
N ASP A 34 11.35 -11.75 -7.59
CA ASP A 34 11.95 -11.70 -6.26
C ASP A 34 11.51 -12.90 -5.41
N LEU A 35 10.22 -13.23 -5.42
CA LEU A 35 9.69 -14.39 -4.71
C LEU A 35 10.32 -15.70 -5.23
N ALA A 36 10.49 -15.84 -6.54
CA ALA A 36 11.13 -17.00 -7.14
C ALA A 36 12.62 -17.09 -6.76
N ALA A 37 13.32 -15.95 -6.65
CA ALA A 37 14.70 -15.92 -6.19
C ALA A 37 14.82 -16.38 -4.73
N VAL A 38 13.96 -15.87 -3.84
CA VAL A 38 13.92 -16.30 -2.43
C VAL A 38 13.58 -17.78 -2.31
N ALA A 39 12.61 -18.28 -3.09
CA ALA A 39 12.26 -19.70 -3.12
C ALA A 39 13.44 -20.60 -3.52
N ARG A 40 14.25 -20.17 -4.50
CA ARG A 40 15.50 -20.88 -4.86
C ARG A 40 16.51 -20.85 -3.72
N ALA A 41 16.71 -19.69 -3.09
CA ALA A 41 17.63 -19.56 -1.96
C ALA A 41 17.25 -20.45 -0.78
N LEU A 42 15.95 -20.53 -0.42
CA LEU A 42 15.46 -21.43 0.63
C LEU A 42 15.83 -22.89 0.36
N ARG A 43 15.71 -23.34 -0.89
CA ARG A 43 16.04 -24.71 -1.30
C ARG A 43 17.53 -25.05 -1.25
N VAL A 44 18.41 -24.05 -1.23
CA VAL A 44 19.84 -24.27 -1.00
C VAL A 44 20.09 -24.73 0.44
N PHE A 45 19.29 -24.24 1.40
CA PHE A 45 19.43 -24.56 2.82
C PHE A 45 18.56 -25.74 3.25
N ASP A 46 17.40 -25.92 2.63
CA ASP A 46 16.48 -27.02 2.87
C ASP A 46 15.86 -27.49 1.53
N PRO A 47 16.45 -28.50 0.87
CA PRO A 47 15.99 -28.96 -0.45
C PRO A 47 14.55 -29.48 -0.47
N ASP A 48 14.08 -30.03 0.66
CA ASP A 48 12.78 -30.69 0.78
C ASP A 48 11.68 -29.75 1.29
N ILE A 49 12.02 -28.46 1.53
CA ILE A 49 11.09 -27.47 2.06
C ILE A 49 9.84 -27.34 1.19
N ASN A 50 8.68 -27.53 1.82
CA ASN A 50 7.39 -27.30 1.17
C ASN A 50 6.99 -25.82 1.29
N LEU A 51 7.38 -25.02 0.31
CA LEU A 51 7.07 -23.59 0.24
C LEU A 51 5.56 -23.26 0.23
N ARG A 52 4.69 -24.22 -0.12
CA ARG A 52 3.23 -24.03 -0.10
C ARG A 52 2.67 -23.91 1.32
N THR A 53 3.44 -24.34 2.33
CA THR A 53 3.04 -24.20 3.75
C THR A 53 3.27 -22.78 4.28
N ILE A 54 4.05 -21.95 3.57
CA ILE A 54 4.33 -20.57 3.96
C ILE A 54 3.13 -19.70 3.56
N ALA A 55 2.30 -19.35 4.55
CA ALA A 55 1.13 -18.50 4.32
C ALA A 55 1.53 -17.06 3.92
N PRO A 56 0.84 -16.44 2.95
CA PRO A 56 1.06 -15.03 2.64
C PRO A 56 0.83 -14.15 3.87
N ARG A 57 1.80 -13.28 4.18
CA ARG A 57 1.61 -12.27 5.22
C ARG A 57 0.81 -11.11 4.66
N ARG A 58 -0.19 -10.65 5.41
CA ARG A 58 -0.93 -9.44 5.07
C ARG A 58 0.06 -8.26 5.10
N PRO A 59 0.15 -7.44 4.04
CA PRO A 59 0.95 -6.23 4.09
C PRO A 59 0.38 -5.33 5.19
N VAL A 60 1.21 -4.99 6.17
CA VAL A 60 0.83 -4.02 7.20
C VAL A 60 0.86 -2.65 6.54
N GLN A 61 -0.31 -2.07 6.30
CA GLN A 61 -0.44 -0.66 5.96
C GLN A 61 -0.05 0.14 7.21
N ARG A 62 1.25 0.46 7.34
CA ARG A 62 1.68 1.45 8.33
C ARG A 62 1.13 2.79 7.86
N SER A 63 0.36 3.49 8.71
CA SER A 63 -0.09 4.85 8.40
C SER A 63 1.14 5.70 8.12
N GLN A 64 1.30 6.16 6.89
CA GLN A 64 2.44 7.01 6.52
C GLN A 64 2.29 8.43 7.08
N TRP A 65 1.10 8.78 7.57
CA TRP A 65 0.82 10.11 8.11
C TRP A 65 1.39 10.34 9.51
N PHE A 66 1.60 9.28 10.28
CA PHE A 66 2.05 9.39 11.67
C PHE A 66 3.01 8.25 12.01
N GLY A 67 4.17 8.60 12.54
CA GLY A 67 5.09 7.68 13.19
C GLY A 67 4.48 7.07 14.46
N PRO A 68 5.13 6.04 15.02
CA PRO A 68 4.66 5.39 16.24
C PRO A 68 4.43 6.39 17.38
N GLY A 69 3.18 6.52 17.83
CA GLY A 69 2.79 7.43 18.91
C GLY A 69 2.69 8.92 18.54
N GLU A 70 2.98 9.29 17.29
CA GLU A 70 2.96 10.70 16.85
C GLU A 70 1.56 11.31 16.92
N CYS A 71 0.55 10.62 16.37
CA CYS A 71 -0.84 11.09 16.39
C CYS A 71 -1.33 11.33 17.83
N ALA A 72 -1.08 10.38 18.73
CA ALA A 72 -1.47 10.50 20.12
C ALA A 72 -0.76 11.68 20.81
N ARG A 73 0.55 11.88 20.56
CA ARG A 73 1.31 13.01 21.11
C ARG A 73 0.78 14.35 20.60
N MET A 74 0.47 14.47 19.32
CA MET A 74 -0.14 15.68 18.75
C MET A 74 -1.51 15.98 19.37
N VAL A 75 -2.36 14.95 19.50
CA VAL A 75 -3.66 15.10 20.18
C VAL A 75 -3.46 15.56 21.62
N TYR A 76 -2.52 14.96 22.37
CA TYR A 76 -2.24 15.39 23.73
C TYR A 76 -1.63 16.79 23.83
N ASP A 77 -0.79 17.21 22.89
CA ASP A 77 -0.22 18.56 22.90
C ASP A 77 -1.29 19.63 22.68
N ILE A 78 -2.33 19.33 21.89
CA ILE A 78 -3.51 20.19 21.70
C ILE A 78 -4.41 20.19 22.94
N LEU A 79 -4.60 19.02 23.57
CA LEU A 79 -5.49 18.86 24.73
C LEU A 79 -4.86 19.30 26.06
N ARG A 80 -3.53 19.24 26.20
CA ARG A 80 -2.79 19.61 27.42
C ARG A 80 -3.08 21.02 27.94
N PRO A 81 -3.21 22.07 27.11
CA PRO A 81 -3.56 23.41 27.58
C PRO A 81 -5.06 23.60 27.88
N ALA A 82 -5.92 22.60 27.63
CA ALA A 82 -7.34 22.73 27.94
C ALA A 82 -7.55 22.77 29.45
N THR A 83 -8.11 23.87 29.95
CA THR A 83 -8.45 24.07 31.37
C THR A 83 -9.82 23.51 31.73
N GLU A 84 -10.60 23.09 30.74
CA GLU A 84 -11.96 22.58 30.89
C GLU A 84 -12.14 21.31 30.04
N PRO A 85 -13.12 20.45 30.37
CA PRO A 85 -13.41 19.26 29.58
C PRO A 85 -13.77 19.61 28.15
N VAL A 86 -13.08 19.01 27.18
CA VAL A 86 -13.41 19.18 25.76
C VAL A 86 -14.66 18.33 25.45
N PRO A 87 -15.74 18.92 24.92
CA PRO A 87 -16.95 18.17 24.58
C PRO A 87 -16.67 17.17 23.45
N GLY A 88 -17.28 15.99 23.55
CA GLY A 88 -17.12 14.86 22.62
C GLY A 88 -18.03 14.91 21.41
#